data_AF-A0A7S1R553-F1
#
_entry.id   AF-A0A7S1R553-F1
#
_cell.length_a   1.000
_cell.length_b   1.000
_cell.length_c   1.000
_cell.angle_alpha   90.00
_cell.angle_beta   90.00
_cell.angle_gamma   90.00
#
_symmetry.space_group_name_H-M   'P 1'
#
loop_
_entity.id
_entity.type
_entity.pdbx_description
1 polymer ?
#
loop_
_entity_poly.entity_id
_entity_poly.type
_entity_poly.pdbx_seq_one_letter_code
_entity_poly.pdbx_strand_id
1 'polypeptide(L)'
;PRLFEEHPQGATGCFAGPTCRGGGCEEPRYPEASVQPEYPMYVLPVPALLEMESLQPHQELLSQGLLQEWEPAIEGRVIFVSHQWLGYGHPDPANEQFSALQTLVRRLLEGQVDYVEAHWLQQVVFNSNRVIEAHRWKAALPFMYVWIDFACI
;
A
#
# COMPACT_ATOMS: atom_id res chain seq x y z
N PRO A 1 3.00 -23.67 -16.02
CA PRO A 1 1.70 -24.36 -16.18
C PRO A 1 0.74 -24.03 -15.03
N ARG A 2 -0.22 -23.14 -15.33
CA ARG A 2 -1.45 -22.79 -14.60
C ARG A 2 -1.34 -22.33 -13.12
N LEU A 3 -1.14 -21.03 -12.89
CA LEU A 3 -1.45 -20.34 -11.61
C LEU A 3 -2.44 -19.16 -11.79
N PHE A 4 -2.91 -18.94 -13.01
CA PHE A 4 -4.01 -18.04 -13.35
C PHE A 4 -4.86 -18.79 -14.36
N GLU A 5 -5.71 -19.71 -13.89
CA GLU A 5 -6.87 -20.11 -14.68
C GLU A 5 -7.99 -19.15 -14.33
N GLU A 6 -8.57 -18.57 -15.38
CA GLU A 6 -9.76 -17.74 -15.28
C GLU A 6 -10.82 -18.50 -14.48
N HIS A 7 -11.25 -17.89 -13.38
CA HIS A 7 -12.37 -18.37 -12.60
C HIS A 7 -13.46 -17.31 -12.59
N PRO A 8 -14.73 -17.75 -12.70
CA PRO A 8 -15.84 -16.91 -13.08
C PRO A 8 -16.11 -15.86 -12.01
N GLN A 9 -16.67 -14.74 -12.46
CA GLN A 9 -17.17 -13.64 -11.63
C GLN A 9 -17.82 -14.19 -10.35
N GLY A 10 -17.17 -13.96 -9.19
CA GLY A 10 -17.79 -14.23 -7.88
C GLY A 10 -17.01 -15.06 -6.85
N ALA A 11 -15.71 -15.30 -6.99
CA ALA A 11 -14.93 -15.98 -5.94
C ALA A 11 -13.80 -15.10 -5.39
N THR A 12 -14.05 -14.40 -4.28
CA THR A 12 -13.05 -13.72 -3.46
C THR A 12 -12.22 -14.75 -2.68
N GLY A 13 -10.99 -15.01 -3.14
CA GLY A 13 -10.05 -15.88 -2.45
C GLY A 13 -9.42 -15.20 -1.23
N CYS A 14 -9.80 -15.64 -0.03
CA CYS A 14 -9.15 -15.26 1.21
C CYS A 14 -7.71 -15.82 1.31
N PHE A 15 -6.73 -14.96 1.58
CA PHE A 15 -5.40 -15.42 2.03
C PHE A 15 -5.50 -15.91 3.50
N ALA A 16 -5.64 -17.23 3.68
CA ALA A 16 -5.78 -17.85 5.00
C ALA A 16 -4.41 -17.99 5.71
N GLY A 17 -4.24 -17.29 6.85
CA GLY A 17 -3.22 -17.61 7.85
C GLY A 17 -3.67 -18.72 8.82
N PRO A 18 -2.81 -19.20 9.74
CA PRO A 18 -3.00 -20.47 10.46
C PRO A 18 -4.14 -20.52 11.49
N THR A 19 -4.96 -19.48 11.63
CA THR A 19 -5.93 -19.34 12.73
C THR A 19 -7.40 -19.30 12.31
N CYS A 20 -7.74 -19.62 11.06
CA CYS A 20 -9.13 -19.67 10.63
C CYS A 20 -9.84 -20.94 11.14
N ARG A 21 -10.26 -20.94 12.41
CA ARG A 21 -11.25 -21.91 12.92
C ARG A 21 -12.65 -21.48 12.47
N GLY A 22 -13.16 -22.10 11.42
CA GLY A 22 -14.58 -22.49 11.30
C GLY A 22 -15.67 -21.40 11.26
N GLY A 23 -15.34 -20.13 11.09
CA GLY A 23 -16.29 -19.06 10.79
C GLY A 23 -15.80 -18.29 9.57
N GLY A 24 -16.67 -18.04 8.59
CA GLY A 24 -16.33 -17.25 7.41
C GLY A 24 -15.71 -15.92 7.80
N CYS A 25 -14.69 -15.49 7.06
CA CYS A 25 -14.15 -14.15 7.19
C CYS A 25 -15.16 -13.22 6.52
N GLU A 26 -16.16 -12.74 7.26
CA GLU A 26 -17.11 -11.77 6.73
C GLU A 26 -16.34 -10.46 6.49
N GLU A 27 -16.24 -10.04 5.24
CA GLU A 27 -15.65 -8.75 4.89
C GLU A 27 -16.48 -7.63 5.51
N PRO A 28 -15.87 -6.63 6.17
CA PRO A 28 -16.59 -5.48 6.67
C PRO A 28 -17.26 -4.76 5.48
N ARG A 29 -18.59 -4.71 5.46
CA ARG A 29 -19.33 -3.98 4.43
C ARG A 29 -19.44 -2.51 4.84
N TYR A 30 -18.56 -1.67 4.30
CA TYR A 30 -18.66 -0.23 4.51
C TYR A 30 -19.92 0.32 3.81
N PRO A 31 -20.65 1.27 4.41
CA PRO A 31 -21.74 1.93 3.74
C PRO A 31 -21.22 2.64 2.48
N GLU A 32 -22.01 2.61 1.40
CA GLU A 32 -21.72 3.36 0.18
C GLU A 32 -21.56 4.84 0.53
N ALA A 33 -20.48 5.46 0.03
CA ALA A 33 -20.18 6.84 0.35
C ALA A 33 -21.36 7.75 -0.07
N SER A 34 -21.83 8.60 0.85
CA SER A 34 -22.92 9.54 0.55
C SER A 34 -22.50 10.71 -0.35
N VAL A 35 -21.21 10.80 -0.68
CA VAL A 35 -20.60 11.83 -1.52
C VAL A 35 -19.78 11.14 -2.59
N GLN A 36 -20.02 11.50 -3.85
CA GLN A 36 -19.23 11.01 -4.97
C GLN A 36 -17.85 11.70 -4.95
N PRO A 37 -16.74 10.95 -5.13
CA PRO A 37 -15.42 11.56 -5.24
C PRO A 37 -15.37 12.45 -6.49
N GLU A 38 -14.97 13.72 -6.32
CA GLU A 38 -14.77 14.65 -7.45
C GLU A 38 -13.50 14.33 -8.25
N TYR A 39 -12.51 13.74 -7.57
CA TYR A 39 -11.25 13.33 -8.16
C TYR A 39 -10.93 11.88 -7.73
N PRO A 40 -10.56 11.00 -8.68
CA PRO A 40 -10.26 9.61 -8.35
C PRO A 40 -8.97 9.51 -7.54
N MET A 41 -8.91 8.52 -6.64
CA MET A 41 -7.68 8.22 -5.92
C MET A 41 -6.72 7.48 -6.85
N TYR A 42 -5.51 7.99 -7.03
CA TYR A 42 -4.46 7.28 -7.74
C TYR A 42 -3.53 6.55 -6.77
N VAL A 43 -2.91 5.46 -7.22
CA VAL A 43 -1.95 4.69 -6.44
C VAL A 43 -0.74 4.33 -7.31
N LEU A 44 0.42 4.21 -6.68
CA LEU A 44 1.69 3.88 -7.32
C LEU A 44 2.07 2.43 -7.00
N PRO A 45 2.26 1.54 -8.00
CA PRO A 45 2.71 0.17 -7.74
C PRO A 45 4.07 0.15 -7.02
N VAL A 46 4.23 -0.75 -6.03
CA VAL A 46 5.50 -0.89 -5.29
C VAL A 46 6.70 -1.15 -6.23
N PRO A 47 6.62 -2.01 -7.27
CA PRO A 47 7.72 -2.18 -8.20
C PRO A 47 8.12 -0.88 -8.92
N ALA A 48 7.14 -0.06 -9.34
CA ALA A 48 7.41 1.22 -9.98
C ALA A 48 8.09 2.19 -9.00
N LEU A 49 7.60 2.29 -7.76
CA LEU A 49 8.20 3.10 -6.71
C LEU A 49 9.67 2.76 -6.47
N LEU A 50 10.04 1.48 -6.53
CA LEU A 50 11.42 1.04 -6.31
C LEU A 50 12.36 1.40 -7.48
N GLU A 51 11.86 1.56 -8.70
CA GLU A 51 12.68 1.91 -9.87
C GLU A 51 12.82 3.42 -10.08
N MET A 52 12.02 4.23 -9.38
CA MET A 52 12.09 5.69 -9.46
C MET A 52 13.39 6.23 -8.84
N GLU A 53 13.99 7.23 -9.50
CA GLU A 53 15.18 7.91 -8.97
C GLU A 53 14.83 8.93 -7.87
N SER A 54 13.73 9.67 -8.06
CA SER A 54 13.23 10.64 -7.09
C SER A 54 11.70 10.70 -7.12
N LEU A 55 11.11 11.23 -6.05
CA LEU A 55 9.67 11.45 -5.99
C LEU A 55 9.29 12.54 -6.99
N GLN A 56 8.33 12.28 -7.89
CA GLN A 56 7.86 13.24 -8.89
C GLN A 56 6.42 13.67 -8.56
N PRO A 57 5.99 14.87 -8.99
CA PRO A 57 4.62 15.32 -8.78
C PRO A 57 3.61 14.45 -9.57
N HIS A 58 2.37 14.43 -9.09
CA HIS A 58 1.29 13.63 -9.65
C HIS A 58 1.18 13.70 -11.18
N GLN A 59 1.14 14.91 -11.75
CA GLN A 59 0.91 15.09 -13.20
C GLN A 59 2.02 14.46 -14.04
N GLU A 60 3.27 14.47 -13.55
CA GLU A 60 4.39 13.85 -14.24
C GLU A 60 4.28 12.33 -14.20
N LEU A 61 4.00 11.74 -13.02
CA LEU A 61 3.82 10.29 -12.89
C LEU A 61 2.61 9.77 -13.68
N LEU A 62 1.51 10.55 -13.72
CA LEU A 62 0.35 10.22 -14.51
C LEU A 62 0.69 10.23 -16.01
N SER A 63 1.43 11.25 -16.47
CA SER A 63 1.85 11.34 -17.88
C SER A 63 2.80 10.22 -18.31
N GLN A 64 3.58 9.68 -17.37
CA GLN A 64 4.46 8.52 -17.57
C GLN A 64 3.72 7.18 -17.50
N GLY A 65 2.44 7.17 -17.12
CA GLY A 65 1.66 5.93 -16.94
C GLY A 65 2.09 5.10 -15.73
N LEU A 66 2.75 5.72 -14.74
CA LEU A 66 3.19 5.04 -13.51
C LEU A 66 2.09 4.96 -12.45
N LEU A 67 1.10 5.87 -12.51
CA LEU A 67 -0.04 5.87 -11.62
C LEU A 67 -1.18 5.02 -12.17
N GLN A 68 -1.88 4.34 -11.27
CA GLN A 68 -3.09 3.59 -11.55
C GLN A 68 -4.24 4.17 -10.73
N GLU A 69 -5.41 4.35 -11.34
CA GLU A 69 -6.62 4.69 -10.60
C GLU A 69 -6.99 3.54 -9.64
N TRP A 70 -7.33 3.87 -8.40
CA TRP A 70 -7.72 2.88 -7.42
C TRP A 70 -9.08 2.27 -7.78
N GLU A 71 -9.15 0.96 -7.70
CA GLU A 71 -10.37 0.20 -7.90
C GLU A 71 -10.66 -0.66 -6.66
N PRO A 72 -11.93 -1.03 -6.40
CA PRO A 72 -12.30 -1.89 -5.27
C PRO A 72 -11.49 -3.21 -5.22
N ALA A 73 -11.06 -3.72 -6.36
CA ALA A 73 -10.21 -4.92 -6.43
C ALA A 73 -8.87 -4.77 -5.69
N ILE A 74 -8.39 -3.54 -5.46
CA ILE A 74 -7.11 -3.18 -4.81
C ILE A 74 -7.29 -3.00 -3.28
N GLU A 75 -8.51 -3.07 -2.76
CA GLU A 75 -8.77 -2.92 -1.33
C GLU A 75 -7.87 -3.82 -0.46
N GLY A 76 -7.36 -3.25 0.64
CA GLY A 76 -6.43 -3.93 1.55
C GLY A 76 -4.99 -4.07 1.04
N ARG A 77 -4.65 -3.58 -0.15
CA ARG A 77 -3.29 -3.67 -0.74
C ARG A 77 -2.57 -2.32 -0.91
N VAL A 78 -3.07 -1.26 -0.28
CA VAL A 78 -2.49 0.10 -0.35
C VAL A 78 -1.77 0.44 0.95
N ILE A 79 -0.52 0.88 0.83
CA ILE A 79 0.27 1.46 1.93
C ILE A 79 0.10 2.98 1.87
N PHE A 80 -0.38 3.57 2.94
CA PHE A 80 -0.46 5.02 3.07
C PHE A 80 0.86 5.60 3.58
N VAL A 81 1.38 6.60 2.89
CA VAL A 81 2.58 7.36 3.28
C VAL A 81 2.25 8.84 3.23
N SER A 82 2.23 9.49 4.39
CA SER A 82 2.24 10.97 4.43
C SER A 82 3.68 11.45 4.44
N HIS A 83 4.01 12.35 3.53
CA HIS A 83 5.37 12.80 3.28
C HIS A 83 5.61 14.19 3.89
N GLN A 84 6.69 14.35 4.65
CA GLN A 84 6.99 15.62 5.30
C GLN A 84 7.65 16.58 4.32
N TRP A 85 7.09 17.78 4.16
CA TRP A 85 7.66 18.84 3.33
C TRP A 85 8.90 19.47 3.98
N LEU A 86 10.04 19.42 3.26
CA LEU A 86 11.33 20.01 3.63
C LEU A 86 11.71 21.23 2.78
N GLY A 87 10.92 21.56 1.75
CA GLY A 87 11.17 22.69 0.87
C GLY A 87 9.87 23.32 0.35
N TYR A 88 9.97 24.53 -0.21
CA TYR A 88 8.81 25.24 -0.75
C TYR A 88 8.37 24.74 -2.13
N GLY A 89 9.33 24.30 -2.96
CA GLY A 89 9.05 23.84 -4.34
C GLY A 89 8.97 22.33 -4.50
N HIS A 90 9.53 21.58 -3.55
CA HIS A 90 9.54 20.12 -3.56
C HIS A 90 9.53 19.63 -2.11
N PRO A 91 8.75 18.58 -1.76
CA PRO A 91 8.67 18.12 -0.39
C PRO A 91 9.96 17.44 0.08
N ASP A 92 10.76 16.87 -0.82
CA ASP A 92 12.06 16.25 -0.49
C ASP A 92 13.15 16.68 -1.48
N PRO A 93 13.66 17.93 -1.39
CA PRO A 93 14.61 18.46 -2.38
C PRO A 93 15.94 17.70 -2.43
N ALA A 94 16.31 17.01 -1.34
CA ALA A 94 17.53 16.23 -1.23
C ALA A 94 17.32 14.73 -1.49
N ASN A 95 16.07 14.31 -1.73
CA ASN A 95 15.67 12.91 -1.96
C ASN A 95 16.02 11.96 -0.80
N GLU A 96 16.22 12.49 0.41
CA GLU A 96 16.66 11.71 1.57
C GLU A 96 15.53 10.87 2.15
N GLN A 97 14.32 11.44 2.23
CA GLN A 97 13.15 10.74 2.76
C GLN A 97 12.66 9.68 1.78
N PHE A 98 12.63 9.99 0.49
CA PHE A 98 12.23 9.05 -0.55
C PHE A 98 13.22 7.88 -0.65
N SER A 99 14.52 8.15 -0.60
CA SER A 99 15.54 7.10 -0.55
C SER A 99 15.43 6.22 0.71
N ALA A 100 15.15 6.83 1.87
CA ALA A 100 14.90 6.09 3.10
C ALA A 100 13.64 5.20 3.00
N LEU A 101 12.56 5.69 2.38
CA LEU A 101 11.35 4.91 2.11
C LEU A 101 11.66 3.72 1.19
N GLN A 102 12.33 3.94 0.06
CA GLN A 102 12.71 2.86 -0.86
C GLN A 102 13.59 1.82 -0.15
N THR A 103 14.55 2.26 0.66
CA THR A 103 15.40 1.36 1.46
C THR A 103 14.56 0.51 2.41
N LEU A 104 13.61 1.10 3.14
CA LEU A 104 12.71 0.35 4.01
C LEU A 104 11.88 -0.67 3.24
N VAL A 105 11.28 -0.28 2.11
CA VAL A 105 10.47 -1.17 1.27
C VAL A 105 11.30 -2.33 0.73
N ARG A 106 12.54 -2.09 0.27
CA ARG A 106 13.46 -3.17 -0.16
C ARG A 106 13.78 -4.13 0.98
N ARG A 107 14.09 -3.62 2.18
CA ARG A 107 14.35 -4.45 3.36
C ARG A 107 13.15 -5.32 3.74
N LEU A 108 11.94 -4.77 3.66
CA LEU A 108 10.70 -5.54 3.88
C LEU A 108 10.52 -6.63 2.80
N LEU A 109 10.77 -6.30 1.53
CA LEU A 109 10.68 -7.22 0.40
C LEU A 109 11.69 -8.38 0.52
N GLU A 110 12.88 -8.09 1.02
CA GLU A 110 13.94 -9.08 1.24
C GLU A 110 13.72 -9.92 2.51
N GLY A 111 12.82 -9.49 3.39
CA GLY A 111 12.54 -10.13 4.69
C GLY A 111 13.59 -9.82 5.76
N GLN A 112 14.26 -8.66 5.66
CA GLN A 112 15.26 -8.18 6.62
C GLN A 112 14.69 -7.37 7.79
N VAL A 113 13.37 -7.25 7.86
CA VAL A 113 12.62 -6.63 8.95
C VAL A 113 11.72 -7.72 9.52
N ASP A 114 12.02 -8.17 10.74
CA ASP A 114 11.36 -9.33 11.36
C ASP A 114 9.84 -9.15 11.48
N TYR A 115 9.42 -7.96 11.89
CA TYR A 115 8.02 -7.59 12.01
C TYR A 115 7.83 -6.07 11.94
N VAL A 116 6.62 -5.65 11.56
CA VAL A 116 6.15 -4.27 11.65
C VAL A 116 4.92 -4.26 12.56
N GLU A 117 4.89 -3.33 13.51
CA GLU A 117 3.78 -3.17 14.45
C GLU A 117 3.31 -1.71 14.52
N ALA A 118 2.11 -1.50 15.07
CA ALA A 118 1.59 -0.16 15.27
C ALA A 118 2.45 0.62 16.28
N HIS A 119 2.56 1.94 16.12
CA HIS A 119 3.25 2.79 17.09
C HIS A 119 2.60 2.66 18.48
N TRP A 120 3.39 2.59 19.56
CA TRP A 120 2.90 2.30 20.92
C TRP A 120 1.73 3.19 21.35
N LEU A 121 1.75 4.48 20.99
CA LEU A 121 0.66 5.40 21.32
C LEU A 121 -0.65 4.98 20.65
N GLN A 122 -0.61 4.52 19.40
CA GLN A 122 -1.79 3.96 18.73
C GLN A 122 -2.25 2.67 19.40
N GLN A 123 -1.31 1.82 19.83
CA GLN A 123 -1.65 0.59 20.55
C GLN A 123 -2.43 0.90 21.84
N VAL A 124 -1.99 1.92 22.58
CA VAL A 124 -2.65 2.37 23.82
C VAL A 124 -4.02 2.99 23.52
N VAL A 125 -4.09 3.92 22.57
CA VAL A 125 -5.32 4.65 22.23
C VAL A 125 -6.41 3.72 21.72
N PHE A 126 -6.06 2.75 20.87
CA PHE A 126 -7.01 1.82 20.26
C PHE A 126 -7.12 0.48 21.01
N ASN A 127 -6.37 0.30 22.09
CA ASN A 127 -6.25 -0.95 22.85
C ASN A 127 -6.08 -2.18 21.94
N SER A 128 -5.22 -2.06 20.93
CA SER A 128 -5.04 -3.06 19.87
C SER A 128 -3.66 -2.94 19.23
N ASN A 129 -2.96 -4.06 19.07
CA ASN A 129 -1.71 -4.13 18.32
C ASN A 129 -1.88 -5.05 17.11
N ARG A 130 -1.58 -4.52 15.92
CA ARG A 130 -1.51 -5.30 14.68
C ARG A 130 -0.06 -5.48 14.30
N VAL A 131 0.39 -6.72 14.29
CA VAL A 131 1.75 -7.12 13.92
C VAL A 131 1.71 -7.85 12.59
N ILE A 132 2.57 -7.45 11.66
CA ILE A 132 2.77 -8.12 10.37
C ILE A 132 4.22 -8.61 10.29
N GLU A 133 4.38 -9.93 10.19
CA GLU A 133 5.69 -10.59 10.11
C GLU A 133 6.35 -10.46 8.73
N ALA A 134 7.68 -10.60 8.70
CA ALA A 134 8.53 -10.53 7.51
C ALA A 134 8.01 -11.35 6.32
N HIS A 135 7.59 -12.60 6.57
CA HIS A 135 7.14 -13.50 5.51
C HIS A 135 5.87 -13.00 4.80
N ARG A 136 4.99 -12.27 5.52
CA ARG A 136 3.77 -11.69 4.96
C ARG A 136 4.10 -10.49 4.10
N TRP A 137 5.00 -9.61 4.57
CA TRP A 137 5.48 -8.47 3.78
C TRP A 137 6.12 -8.92 2.47
N LYS A 138 7.04 -9.89 2.55
CA LYS A 138 7.72 -10.46 1.38
C LYS A 138 6.76 -11.04 0.34
N ALA A 139 5.70 -11.72 0.79
CA ALA A 139 4.69 -12.29 -0.10
C ALA A 139 3.76 -11.24 -0.71
N ALA A 140 3.43 -10.18 0.04
CA ALA A 140 2.43 -9.19 -0.36
C ALA A 140 3.01 -8.06 -1.22
N LEU A 141 4.18 -7.50 -0.84
CA LEU A 141 4.72 -6.26 -1.43
C LEU A 141 4.82 -6.23 -2.96
N PRO A 142 5.17 -7.32 -3.68
CA PRO A 142 5.19 -7.30 -5.15
C PRO A 142 3.85 -6.94 -5.80
N PHE A 143 2.74 -7.14 -5.08
CA PHE A 143 1.37 -6.96 -5.54
C PHE A 143 0.65 -5.81 -4.82
N MET A 144 1.39 -5.02 -4.02
CA MET A 144 0.87 -3.88 -3.28
C MET A 144 1.14 -2.56 -4.02
N TYR A 145 0.42 -1.54 -3.57
CA TYR A 145 0.52 -0.17 -4.04
C TYR A 145 0.85 0.75 -2.88
N VAL A 146 1.35 1.93 -3.19
CA VAL A 146 1.61 3.01 -2.24
C VAL A 146 0.79 4.22 -2.66
N TRP A 147 0.17 4.86 -1.69
CA TRP A 147 -0.42 6.19 -1.83
C TRP A 147 0.48 7.19 -1.10
N ILE A 148 1.01 8.19 -1.81
CA ILE A 148 1.86 9.26 -1.26
C ILE A 148 1.17 10.60 -1.52
N ASP A 149 1.02 11.41 -0.48
CA ASP A 149 0.26 12.68 -0.51
C ASP A 149 0.74 13.71 -1.54
N PHE A 150 2.01 13.67 -1.98
CA PHE A 150 2.53 14.54 -3.04
C PHE A 150 2.39 13.95 -4.46
N ALA A 151 2.40 12.63 -4.60
CA ALA A 151 2.50 11.94 -5.89
C ALA A 151 1.16 11.36 -6.37
N CYS A 152 0.20 11.19 -5.47
CA CYS A 152 -1.06 10.47 -5.72
C CYS A 152 -2.32 11.35 -5.55
N ILE A 153 -2.14 12.68 -5.58
CA ILE A 153 -3.20 13.69 -5.42
C ILE A 153 -3.37 14.57 -6.66
#